data_AF-A0A2V7ZY32-F1
#
_entry.id   AF-A0A2V7ZY32-F1
#
_cell.length_a   1.000
_cell.length_b   1.000
_cell.length_c   1.000
_cell.angle_alpha   90.00
_cell.angle_beta   90.00
_cell.angle_gamma   90.00
#
_symmetry.space_group_name_H-M   'P 1'
#
loop_
_entity.id
_entity.type
_entity.pdbx_description
1 polymer ?
#
loop_
_entity_poly.entity_id
_entity_poly.type
_entity_poly.pdbx_seq_one_letter_code
_entity_poly.pdbx_strand_id
1 'polypeptide(L)' 'MGPRREFALFKGVQDAHRDHDSPENLLKPYRVALDSGRAKQRWEIPSLNVVFTATLAGGSRTDCESWFVVLSPMEKTSH' A
#
# COMPACT_ATOMS: atom_id res chain seq x y z
N MET A 1 -5.86 4.10 -4.57
CA MET A 1 -5.84 4.65 -3.19
C MET A 1 -7.25 5.12 -2.88
N GLY A 2 -7.71 4.91 -1.65
CA GLY A 2 -9.06 5.21 -1.21
C GLY A 2 -9.08 6.22 -0.06
N PRO A 3 -10.29 6.67 0.34
CA PRO A 3 -10.46 7.54 1.50
C PRO A 3 -9.77 6.99 2.75
N ARG A 4 -9.35 7.86 3.67
CA ARG A 4 -8.76 7.45 4.97
C ARG A 4 -7.45 6.65 4.84
N ARG A 5 -6.64 6.92 3.79
CA ARG A 5 -5.30 6.33 3.59
C ARG A 5 -5.38 4.83 3.35
N GLU A 6 -6.34 4.45 2.52
CA GLU A 6 -6.58 3.06 2.14
C GLU A 6 -5.81 2.70 0.87
N PHE A 7 -5.09 1.57 0.92
CA PHE A 7 -4.36 1.01 -0.21
C PHE A 7 -4.96 -0.34 -0.57
N ALA A 8 -5.08 -0.60 -1.86
CA ALA A 8 -5.52 -1.90 -2.34
C ALA A 8 -4.64 -2.36 -3.50
N LEU A 9 -4.35 -3.66 -3.51
CA LEU A 9 -3.68 -4.33 -4.61
C LEU A 9 -4.42 -5.62 -4.89
N PHE A 10 -4.78 -5.83 -6.15
CA PHE A 10 -5.49 -7.03 -6.59
C PHE A 10 -4.73 -7.66 -7.76
N LYS A 11 -4.96 -8.96 -7.98
CA LYS A 11 -4.39 -9.68 -9.13
C LYS A 11 -5.24 -9.42 -10.40
N GLY A 12 -4.57 -9.21 -11.53
CA GLY A 12 -5.22 -9.02 -12.85
C GLY A 12 -5.58 -7.57 -13.17
N VAL A 13 -6.14 -7.36 -14.37
CA VAL A 13 -6.74 -6.07 -14.78
C VAL A 13 -8.18 -6.03 -14.28
N GLN A 14 -8.64 -4.85 -13.87
CA GLN A 14 -10.01 -4.68 -13.37
C GLN A 14 -10.69 -3.53 -14.11
N ASP A 15 -11.88 -3.80 -14.62
CA ASP A 15 -12.71 -2.81 -15.32
C ASP A 15 -13.54 -1.95 -14.36
N ALA A 16 -13.77 -2.43 -13.12
CA ALA A 16 -14.55 -1.74 -12.10
C ALA A 16 -13.76 -1.62 -10.78
N HIS A 17 -14.07 -0.57 -10.02
CA HIS A 17 -13.51 -0.38 -8.68
C HIS A 17 -14.00 -1.46 -7.72
N ARG A 18 -13.11 -2.00 -6.88
CA ARG A 18 -13.41 -3.01 -5.86
C ARG A 18 -13.24 -2.44 -4.48
N ASP A 19 -14.04 -2.95 -3.55
CA ASP A 19 -13.91 -2.57 -2.14
C ASP A 19 -12.51 -2.93 -1.63
N HIS A 20 -11.89 -1.98 -0.92
CA HIS A 20 -10.59 -2.15 -0.31
C HIS A 20 -10.65 -3.15 0.86
N ASP A 21 -11.82 -3.35 1.47
CA ASP A 21 -12.02 -4.36 2.51
C ASP A 21 -12.10 -5.79 1.97
N SER A 22 -12.28 -5.94 0.64
CA SER A 22 -12.48 -7.21 -0.04
C SER A 22 -11.45 -8.26 0.39
N PRO A 23 -11.85 -9.54 0.53
CA PRO A 23 -10.91 -10.62 0.82
C PRO A 23 -9.85 -10.79 -0.27
N GLU A 24 -10.09 -10.29 -1.47
CA GLU A 24 -9.15 -10.37 -2.59
C GLU A 24 -8.10 -9.25 -2.59
N ASN A 25 -8.23 -8.25 -1.72
CA ASN A 25 -7.18 -7.25 -1.54
C ASN A 25 -5.97 -7.91 -0.87
N LEU A 26 -4.84 -7.92 -1.58
CA LEU A 26 -3.58 -8.51 -1.15
C LEU A 26 -2.89 -7.70 -0.05
N LEU A 27 -3.36 -6.47 0.24
CA LEU A 27 -2.80 -5.61 1.27
C LEU A 27 -3.63 -5.75 2.55
N LYS A 28 -3.10 -6.45 3.56
CA LYS A 28 -3.69 -6.52 4.90
C LYS A 28 -2.63 -6.16 5.95
N PRO A 29 -2.88 -5.19 6.85
CA PRO A 29 -4.02 -4.26 6.86
C PRO A 29 -3.98 -3.32 5.65
N TYR A 30 -5.15 -2.95 5.11
CA TYR A 30 -5.25 -2.05 3.94
C TYR A 30 -5.34 -0.56 4.31
N ARG A 31 -5.66 -0.24 5.57
CA ARG A 31 -5.61 1.12 6.11
C ARG A 31 -4.24 1.38 6.70
N VAL A 32 -3.58 2.43 6.26
CA VAL A 32 -2.30 2.84 6.84
C VAL A 32 -2.54 3.76 8.03
N ALA A 33 -1.99 3.39 9.18
CA ALA A 33 -2.03 4.22 10.38
C ALA A 33 -1.08 5.42 10.24
N LEU A 34 -1.54 6.57 10.72
CA LEU A 34 -0.72 7.76 10.86
C LEU A 34 -0.18 7.80 12.29
N ASP A 35 1.12 7.96 12.43
CA ASP A 35 1.78 8.24 13.70
C ASP A 35 2.48 9.59 13.60
N SER A 36 2.00 10.56 14.38
CA SER A 36 2.64 11.87 14.53
C SER A 36 2.92 12.58 13.19
N GLY A 37 1.96 12.50 12.25
CA GLY A 37 2.07 13.09 10.92
C GLY A 37 2.96 12.32 9.94
N ARG A 38 3.37 11.10 10.28
CA ARG A 38 4.17 10.20 9.45
C ARG A 38 3.43 8.89 9.27
N ALA A 39 3.68 8.23 8.16
CA ALA A 39 3.20 6.88 7.94
C ALA A 39 4.19 6.12 7.07
N LYS A 40 4.44 4.87 7.43
CA LYS A 40 5.17 3.92 6.60
C LYS A 40 4.54 2.55 6.80
N GLN A 41 4.09 1.96 5.72
CA GLN A 41 3.50 0.62 5.72
C GLN A 41 4.19 -0.22 4.65
N ARG A 42 4.52 -1.44 5.02
CA ARG A 42 5.19 -2.40 4.16
C ARG A 42 4.38 -3.70 4.14
N TRP A 43 4.13 -4.22 2.95
CA TRP A 43 3.46 -5.49 2.72
C TRP A 43 4.36 -6.40 1.89
N GLU A 44 4.46 -7.65 2.30
CA GLU A 44 5.00 -8.73 1.47
C GLU A 44 3.85 -9.38 0.74
N ILE A 45 4.00 -9.55 -0.57
CA ILE A 45 2.98 -10.17 -1.42
C ILE A 45 3.63 -11.37 -2.09
N PRO A 46 3.75 -12.53 -1.39
CA PRO A 46 4.43 -13.71 -1.91
C PRO A 46 3.87 -14.19 -3.24
N SER A 47 2.56 -14.09 -3.42
CA SER A 47 1.87 -14.49 -4.67
C SER A 47 2.31 -13.71 -5.91
N LEU A 48 2.96 -12.55 -5.72
CA LEU A 48 3.50 -11.69 -6.77
C LEU A 48 5.03 -11.54 -6.69
N ASN A 49 5.69 -12.18 -5.71
CA ASN A 49 7.13 -12.05 -5.43
C ASN A 49 7.61 -10.59 -5.28
N VAL A 50 6.78 -9.74 -4.68
CA VAL A 50 7.11 -8.31 -4.45
C VAL A 50 6.86 -7.86 -3.02
N VAL A 51 7.57 -6.81 -2.67
CA VAL A 51 7.39 -5.97 -1.50
C VAL A 51 6.77 -4.67 -1.95
N PHE A 52 5.60 -4.33 -1.39
CA PHE A 52 4.97 -3.02 -1.56
C PHE A 52 5.24 -2.19 -0.31
N THR A 53 5.80 -0.99 -0.46
CA THR A 53 5.96 -0.03 0.64
C THR A 53 5.29 1.28 0.30
N ALA A 54 4.37 1.74 1.13
CA ALA A 54 3.80 3.09 1.11
C ALA A 54 4.44 3.93 2.21
N THR A 55 4.93 5.12 1.89
CA THR A 55 5.44 6.09 2.86
C THR A 55 4.80 7.44 2.64
N LEU A 56 4.21 8.02 3.68
CA LEU A 56 3.80 9.42 3.68
C LEU A 56 5.05 10.27 3.87
N ALA A 57 5.35 11.12 2.91
CA ALA A 57 6.40 12.11 3.05
C ALA A 57 5.89 13.49 2.61
N GLY A 58 5.97 14.45 3.53
CA GLY A 58 5.88 15.88 3.30
C GLY A 58 4.66 16.37 2.51
N GLY A 59 3.60 16.77 3.21
CA GLY A 59 2.69 17.79 2.73
C GLY A 59 3.16 19.17 3.20
N SER A 60 3.12 20.18 2.32
CA SER A 60 3.07 21.57 2.81
C SER A 60 1.95 21.65 3.85
N ARG A 61 2.19 22.39 4.94
CA ARG A 61 1.43 22.35 6.21
C ARG A 61 -0.08 22.60 6.12
N THR A 62 -0.66 22.78 4.93
CA THR A 62 -2.05 23.20 4.78
C THR A 62 -2.97 22.22 4.05
N ASP A 63 -2.63 21.50 2.96
CA ASP A 63 -3.74 20.90 2.16
C ASP A 63 -3.54 19.51 1.50
N CYS A 64 -2.34 18.93 1.40
CA CYS A 64 -2.16 17.68 0.63
C CYS A 64 -1.25 16.65 1.32
N GLU A 65 -1.74 15.41 1.47
CA GLU A 65 -0.90 14.25 1.79
C GLU A 65 -0.17 13.77 0.52
N SER A 66 1.15 13.56 0.62
CA SER A 66 1.96 13.00 -0.47
C SER A 66 2.49 11.63 -0.08
N TRP A 67 2.14 10.62 -0.89
CA TRP A 67 2.47 9.23 -0.66
C TRP A 67 3.46 8.73 -1.71
N PHE A 68 4.56 8.15 -1.23
CA PHE A 68 5.58 7.50 -2.05
C PHE A 68 5.38 5.99 -1.98
N VAL A 69 5.23 5.36 -3.14
CA VAL A 69 5.07 3.91 -3.27
C VAL A 69 6.32 3.32 -3.89
N VAL A 70 6.88 2.29 -3.24
CA VAL A 70 7.99 1.51 -3.75
C VAL A 70 7.55 0.07 -3.91
N LEU A 71 7.73 -0.47 -5.12
CA LEU A 71 7.65 -1.89 -5.41
C LEU A 71 9.07 -2.41 -5.58
N SER A 72 9.43 -3.45 -4.84
CA SER A 72 10.73 -4.12 -4.96
C SER A 72 10.53 -5.63 -5.01
N PRO A 73 11.43 -6.40 -5.64
CA PRO A 73 11.40 -7.85 -5.54
C PRO A 73 11.50 -8.29 -4.08
N MET A 74 10.85 -9.41 -3.73
CA MET A 74 11.18 -10.06 -2.46
C MET A 74 12.62 -10.59 -2.54
N GLU A 75 13.38 -10.42 -1.47
CA GLU A 75 14.70 -11.04 -1.37
C GLU A 75 14.53 -12.55 -1.56
N LYS A 76 15.26 -13.14 -2.51
CA LYS A 76 15.28 -14.59 -2.65
C LYS A 76 15.93 -15.13 -1.38
N THR A 77 15.19 -15.88 -0.57
CA THR A 77 15.83 -16.79 0.39
C THR A 77 16.59 -17.81 -0.44
N SER A 78 17.90 -17.63 -0.58
CA SER A 78 18.79 -18.63 -1.17
C SER A 78 18.61 -19.92 -0.36
N HIS A 79 18.00 -20.93 -0.98
CA HIS A 79 18.01 -22.31 -0.53
C HIS A 79 18.87 -23.13 -1.46
#